data_AF-A0A842QTK4-F1
#
_entry.id   AF-A0A842QTK4-F1
#
_cell.length_a   1.000
_cell.length_b   1.000
_cell.length_c   1.000
_cell.angle_alpha   90.00
_cell.angle_beta   90.00
_cell.angle_gamma   90.00
#
_symmetry.space_group_name_H-M   'P 1'
#
loop_
_entity.id
_entity.type
_entity.pdbx_description
1 polymer ?
#
loop_
_entity_poly.entity_id
_entity_poly.type
_entity_poly.pdbx_seq_one_letter_code
_entity_poly.pdbx_strand_id
1 'polypeptide(L)'
;MSQDNIIYVGRKPAMSYVMATLATFNNNHDTVELKARGRAITTAVDTAEITRNRYMVGMEHPEIVIGTEQVEGDKGPRNVSTMTIILEKGESEVPQEVFNRHPRRKKKKEKQQPKEEKAEVETEEEPEEKEEVAPETDKEVSNIKGVGEATEEKLRAAGYDTVSKIAEAESFELALKTGLSEKQVAKIIDAANDV
;
A
#
# COMPACT_ATOMS: atom_id res chain seq x y z
N MET A 1 23.15 30.43 11.33
CA MET A 1 22.17 29.50 10.74
C MET A 1 20.78 30.09 10.89
N SER A 2 20.04 30.27 9.80
CA SER A 2 18.62 30.63 9.87
C SER A 2 17.81 29.44 10.41
N GLN A 3 16.70 29.68 11.08
CA GLN A 3 15.89 28.58 11.66
C GLN A 3 15.06 27.81 10.61
N ASP A 4 15.09 28.25 9.35
CA ASP A 4 14.22 27.78 8.26
C ASP A 4 14.45 26.31 7.87
N ASN A 5 15.58 25.73 8.29
CA ASN A 5 15.92 24.32 8.06
C ASN A 5 15.64 23.38 9.26
N ILE A 6 15.03 23.86 10.34
CA ILE A 6 14.76 23.07 11.55
C ILE A 6 13.30 22.61 11.60
N ILE A 7 13.07 21.30 11.67
CA ILE A 7 11.73 20.69 11.74
C ILE A 7 11.53 20.02 13.11
N TYR A 8 10.63 20.57 13.91
CA TYR A 8 10.26 19.99 15.20
C TYR A 8 9.22 18.86 15.04
N VAL A 9 9.65 17.63 15.33
CA VAL A 9 8.83 16.42 15.23
C VAL A 9 8.02 16.22 16.51
N GLY A 10 6.74 15.85 16.34
CA GLY A 10 5.75 15.79 17.42
C GLY A 10 4.70 14.70 17.17
N ARG A 11 3.42 15.05 17.26
CA ARG A 11 2.29 14.08 17.20
C ARG A 11 1.62 13.95 15.83
N LYS A 12 2.07 14.65 14.78
CA LYS A 12 1.52 14.48 13.42
C LYS A 12 2.01 13.14 12.82
N PRO A 13 1.34 12.57 11.82
CA PRO A 13 1.83 11.39 11.11
C PRO A 13 3.21 11.65 10.47
N ALA A 14 4.08 10.64 10.39
CA ALA A 14 5.43 10.75 9.82
C ALA A 14 5.44 11.42 8.44
N MET A 15 4.50 11.04 7.56
CA MET A 15 4.36 11.64 6.22
C MET A 15 4.19 13.17 6.23
N SER A 16 3.59 13.76 7.27
CA SER A 16 3.49 15.23 7.38
C SER A 16 4.86 15.89 7.59
N TYR A 17 5.78 15.23 8.29
CA TYR A 17 7.15 15.70 8.48
C TYR A 17 8.03 15.40 7.26
N VAL A 18 7.82 14.27 6.57
CA VAL A 18 8.48 13.96 5.30
C VAL A 18 8.16 15.03 4.25
N MET A 19 6.89 15.44 4.09
CA MET A 19 6.54 16.51 3.15
C MET A 19 7.18 17.85 3.52
N ALA A 20 7.31 18.17 4.80
CA ALA A 20 8.01 19.38 5.25
C ALA A 20 9.52 19.29 4.92
N THR A 21 10.14 18.14 5.17
CA THR A 21 11.56 17.87 4.88
C THR A 21 11.86 18.03 3.38
N LEU A 22 11.04 17.43 2.51
CA LEU A 22 11.17 17.58 1.06
C LEU A 22 10.92 19.02 0.60
N ALA A 23 9.97 19.74 1.21
CA ALA A 23 9.73 21.15 0.89
C ALA A 23 10.92 22.05 1.28
N THR A 24 11.57 21.79 2.43
CA THR A 24 12.78 22.50 2.85
C THR A 24 13.95 22.23 1.88
N PHE A 25 14.20 20.98 1.48
CA PHE A 25 15.21 20.65 0.46
C PHE A 25 14.87 21.25 -0.92
N ASN A 26 13.59 21.37 -1.27
CA ASN A 26 13.13 22.01 -2.51
C ASN A 26 13.30 23.54 -2.48
N ASN A 27 13.30 24.16 -1.30
CA ASN A 27 13.58 25.59 -1.09
C ASN A 27 15.09 25.89 -0.99
N ASN A 28 15.92 25.11 -1.69
CA ASN A 28 17.38 25.30 -1.78
C ASN A 28 18.14 25.28 -0.44
N HIS A 29 17.64 24.56 0.57
CA HIS A 29 18.46 24.17 1.72
C HIS A 29 19.20 22.87 1.43
N ASP A 30 20.50 22.84 1.69
CA ASP A 30 21.31 21.62 1.53
C ASP A 30 21.28 20.71 2.77
N THR A 31 20.84 21.22 3.93
CA THR A 31 20.73 20.45 5.18
C THR A 31 19.40 20.70 5.88
N VAL A 32 18.87 19.68 6.56
CA VAL A 32 17.63 19.75 7.36
C VAL A 32 17.82 19.07 8.72
N GLU A 33 17.47 19.77 9.79
CA GLU A 33 17.55 19.25 11.16
C GLU A 33 16.18 18.78 11.68
N LEU A 34 15.99 17.46 11.84
CA LEU A 34 14.81 16.90 12.50
C LEU A 34 15.03 16.85 14.01
N LYS A 35 14.33 17.69 14.77
CA LYS A 35 14.44 17.75 16.24
C LYS A 35 13.25 17.10 16.93
N ALA A 36 13.52 16.14 17.80
CA ALA A 36 12.51 15.33 18.48
C ALA A 36 12.85 15.09 19.95
N ARG A 37 11.82 14.82 20.76
CA ARG A 37 11.99 14.44 22.18
C ARG A 37 10.98 13.40 22.65
N GLY A 38 11.44 12.51 23.53
CA GLY A 38 10.65 11.38 24.04
C GLY A 38 10.04 10.54 22.92
N ARG A 39 8.74 10.24 23.01
CA ARG A 39 8.04 9.35 22.06
C ARG A 39 8.01 9.87 20.60
N ALA A 40 8.31 11.15 20.35
CA ALA A 40 8.42 11.68 19.00
C ALA A 40 9.71 11.24 18.27
N ILE A 41 10.69 10.70 18.98
CA ILE A 41 11.96 10.21 18.40
C ILE A 41 11.70 9.13 17.35
N THR A 42 10.81 8.18 17.61
CA THR A 42 10.42 7.14 16.63
C THR A 42 9.94 7.77 15.33
N THR A 43 9.03 8.76 15.40
CA THR A 43 8.51 9.47 14.23
C THR A 43 9.59 10.26 13.49
N ALA A 44 10.64 10.72 14.17
CA ALA A 44 11.76 11.41 13.53
C ALA A 44 12.66 10.44 12.76
N VAL A 45 12.96 9.26 13.34
CA VAL A 45 13.67 8.18 12.66
C VAL A 45 12.86 7.69 11.45
N ASP A 46 11.56 7.44 11.62
CA ASP A 46 10.65 7.10 10.51
C ASP A 46 10.69 8.15 9.39
N THR A 47 10.72 9.44 9.76
CA THR A 47 10.76 10.56 8.80
C THR A 47 12.08 10.58 8.03
N ALA A 48 13.21 10.40 8.71
CA ALA A 48 14.54 10.33 8.09
C ALA A 48 14.64 9.15 7.12
N GLU A 49 14.29 7.94 7.57
CA GLU A 49 14.37 6.71 6.76
C GLU A 49 13.39 6.73 5.57
N ILE A 50 12.16 7.23 5.75
CA ILE A 50 11.23 7.41 4.62
C ILE A 50 11.79 8.42 3.62
N THR A 51 12.45 9.50 4.09
CA THR A 51 13.02 10.51 3.20
C THR A 51 14.14 9.91 2.35
N ARG A 52 15.17 9.30 2.96
CA ARG A 52 16.31 8.74 2.19
C ARG A 52 15.96 7.48 1.39
N ASN A 53 15.14 6.57 1.91
CA ASN A 53 14.90 5.29 1.24
C ASN A 53 13.80 5.34 0.17
N ARG A 54 12.86 6.30 0.24
CA ARG A 54 11.71 6.37 -0.69
C ARG A 54 11.74 7.58 -1.63
N TYR A 55 12.29 8.72 -1.19
CA TYR A 55 12.15 9.97 -1.92
C TYR A 55 13.48 10.53 -2.43
N MET A 56 14.53 10.50 -1.61
CA MET A 56 15.86 11.05 -1.93
C MET A 56 16.90 9.91 -1.85
N VAL A 57 16.73 8.93 -2.74
CA VAL A 57 17.58 7.73 -2.79
C VAL A 57 19.01 8.12 -3.16
N GLY A 58 19.99 7.56 -2.45
CA GLY A 58 21.41 7.93 -2.58
C GLY A 58 21.89 8.97 -1.58
N MET A 59 21.01 9.54 -0.76
CA MET A 59 21.37 10.39 0.37
C MET A 59 22.29 9.67 1.37
N GLU A 60 23.30 10.38 1.88
CA GLU A 60 24.27 9.86 2.85
C GLU A 60 23.61 9.49 4.19
N HIS A 61 24.38 8.84 5.08
CA HIS A 61 23.88 8.52 6.42
C HIS A 61 23.81 9.78 7.27
N PRO A 62 22.68 10.06 7.94
CA PRO A 62 22.52 11.28 8.72
C PRO A 62 23.43 11.31 9.95
N GLU A 63 23.87 12.51 10.34
CA GLU A 63 24.45 12.71 11.68
C GLU A 63 23.31 12.63 12.72
N ILE A 64 23.55 11.89 13.81
CA ILE A 64 22.57 11.71 14.89
C ILE A 64 23.16 12.20 16.20
N VAL A 65 22.64 13.31 16.71
CA VAL A 65 23.00 13.85 18.02
C VAL A 65 21.91 13.49 19.02
N ILE A 66 22.25 12.72 20.05
CA ILE A 66 21.35 12.37 21.15
C ILE A 66 21.66 13.21 22.39
N GLY A 67 20.64 13.45 23.23
CA GLY A 67 20.80 14.21 24.45
C GLY A 67 19.69 13.98 25.48
N THR A 68 19.66 14.82 26.49
CA THR A 68 18.59 14.87 27.49
C THR A 68 18.32 16.33 27.85
N GLU A 69 17.04 16.70 27.84
CA GLU A 69 16.54 18.04 28.17
C GLU A 69 15.68 17.93 29.44
N GLN A 70 15.80 18.88 30.36
CA GLN A 70 14.82 19.02 31.44
C GLN A 70 13.60 19.78 30.92
N VAL A 71 12.42 19.17 31.06
CA VAL A 71 11.15 19.74 30.65
C VAL A 71 10.26 19.82 31.89
N GLU A 72 9.63 20.97 32.11
CA GLU A 72 8.60 21.11 33.15
C GLU A 72 7.39 20.24 32.81
N GLY A 73 6.89 19.50 33.81
CA GLY A 73 5.62 18.77 33.72
C GLY A 73 4.81 18.92 35.01
N ASP A 74 3.61 18.36 35.02
CA ASP A 74 2.61 18.55 36.07
C ASP A 74 3.07 18.13 37.48
N LYS A 75 4.17 17.37 37.58
CA LYS A 75 4.77 16.88 38.84
C LYS A 75 6.18 17.46 39.10
N GLY A 76 6.55 18.54 38.42
CA GLY A 76 7.88 19.15 38.47
C GLY A 76 8.75 18.86 37.24
N PRO A 77 10.02 19.30 37.25
CA PRO A 77 10.95 19.09 36.13
C PRO A 77 11.26 17.61 35.95
N ARG A 78 11.30 17.15 34.69
CA ARG A 78 11.66 15.78 34.34
C ARG A 78 12.64 15.74 33.18
N ASN A 79 13.55 14.79 33.21
CA ASN A 79 14.45 14.50 32.10
C ASN A 79 13.67 13.85 30.94
N VAL A 80 13.89 14.34 29.73
CA VAL A 80 13.34 13.79 28.49
C VAL A 80 14.47 13.61 27.49
N SER A 81 14.63 12.39 26.96
CA SER A 81 15.61 12.12 25.90
C SER A 81 15.30 12.96 24.66
N THR A 82 16.33 13.54 24.06
CA THR A 82 16.25 14.33 22.82
C THR A 82 17.07 13.67 21.71
N MET A 83 16.67 13.92 20.47
CA MET A 83 17.42 13.52 19.28
C MET A 83 17.33 14.64 18.23
N THR A 84 18.46 14.97 17.63
CA THR A 84 18.56 15.76 16.40
C THR A 84 19.12 14.82 15.32
N ILE A 85 18.39 14.69 14.20
CA ILE A 85 18.87 13.97 13.02
C ILE A 85 19.15 15.03 11.95
N ILE A 86 20.38 15.10 11.48
CA ILE A 86 20.82 16.04 10.45
C ILE A 86 20.85 15.29 9.13
N LEU A 87 19.97 15.66 8.20
CA LEU A 87 19.92 15.13 6.85
C LEU A 87 20.63 16.11 5.92
N GLU A 88 21.59 15.62 5.13
CA GLU A 88 22.26 16.39 4.09
C GLU A 88 21.78 15.92 2.71
N LYS A 89 21.54 16.88 1.82
CA LYS A 89 21.02 16.63 0.47
C LYS A 89 22.00 15.83 -0.39
N GLY A 90 23.30 16.11 -0.27
CA GLY A 90 24.33 15.56 -1.14
C GLY A 90 23.98 15.79 -2.62
N GLU A 91 24.20 14.76 -3.44
CA GLU A 91 23.83 14.76 -4.86
C GLU A 91 22.34 14.42 -5.13
N SER A 92 21.53 14.18 -4.09
CA SER A 92 20.14 13.72 -4.24
C SER A 92 19.15 14.87 -4.48
N GLU A 93 18.25 14.70 -5.45
CA GLU A 93 17.22 15.69 -5.80
C GLU A 93 15.84 15.33 -5.26
N VAL A 94 15.01 16.35 -5.03
CA VAL A 94 13.62 16.17 -4.57
C VAL A 94 12.71 15.83 -5.76
N PRO A 95 12.00 14.68 -5.78
CA PRO A 95 11.14 14.32 -6.90
C PRO A 95 9.89 15.22 -6.95
N GLN A 96 9.81 16.05 -8.00
CA GLN A 96 8.73 17.04 -8.16
C GLN A 96 7.31 16.43 -8.24
N GLU A 97 7.20 15.16 -8.68
CA GLU A 97 5.94 14.42 -8.70
C GLU A 97 5.26 14.31 -7.34
N VAL A 98 6.00 14.40 -6.24
CA VAL A 98 5.47 14.26 -4.88
C VAL A 98 4.46 15.36 -4.57
N PHE A 99 4.73 16.60 -5.00
CA PHE A 99 3.88 17.76 -4.76
C PHE A 99 2.66 17.82 -5.71
N ASN A 100 2.77 17.24 -6.90
CA ASN A 100 1.74 17.30 -7.94
C ASN A 100 0.58 16.28 -7.75
N ARG A 101 0.67 15.39 -6.75
CA ARG A 101 -0.34 14.35 -6.46
C ARG A 101 -1.62 14.94 -5.90
N HIS A 102 -2.56 15.24 -6.79
CA HIS A 102 -3.90 15.65 -6.41
C HIS A 102 -4.63 14.52 -5.64
N PRO A 103 -5.37 14.84 -4.56
CA PRO A 103 -6.12 13.84 -3.81
C PRO A 103 -7.20 13.21 -4.70
N ARG A 104 -7.12 11.89 -4.91
CA ARG A 104 -8.14 11.13 -5.64
C ARG A 104 -9.49 11.23 -4.92
N ARG A 105 -10.34 12.18 -5.35
CA ARG A 105 -11.71 12.38 -4.88
C ARG A 105 -12.52 11.11 -5.09
N LYS A 106 -12.72 10.32 -4.03
CA LYS A 106 -13.57 9.11 -4.06
C LYS A 106 -14.98 9.51 -4.50
N LYS A 107 -15.39 9.12 -5.71
CA LYS A 107 -16.79 9.25 -6.15
C LYS A 107 -17.66 8.38 -5.25
N LYS A 108 -18.62 9.01 -4.55
CA LYS A 108 -19.60 8.33 -3.70
C LYS A 108 -20.57 7.58 -4.64
N LYS A 109 -20.46 6.25 -4.75
CA LYS A 109 -21.43 5.45 -5.51
C LYS A 109 -22.77 5.47 -4.78
N GLU A 110 -23.83 5.88 -5.46
CA GLU A 110 -25.20 5.71 -4.99
C GLU A 110 -25.57 4.22 -5.00
N LYS A 111 -26.34 3.77 -4.02
CA LYS A 111 -26.84 2.40 -3.96
C LYS A 111 -28.19 2.32 -4.70
N GLN A 112 -28.23 1.55 -5.78
CA GLN A 112 -29.48 0.98 -6.28
C GLN A 112 -29.50 -0.52 -5.92
N GLN A 113 -30.67 -1.02 -5.53
CA GLN A 113 -30.88 -2.41 -5.09
C GLN A 113 -31.37 -3.27 -6.26
N PRO A 114 -30.84 -4.49 -6.46
CA PRO A 114 -31.49 -5.52 -7.28
C PRO A 114 -32.53 -6.32 -6.46
N LYS A 115 -33.57 -6.81 -7.14
CA LYS A 115 -34.49 -7.85 -6.64
C LYS A 115 -33.99 -9.25 -7.07
N GLU A 116 -34.44 -10.29 -6.37
CA GLU A 116 -34.13 -11.71 -6.62
C GLU A 116 -35.29 -12.48 -7.29
N GLU A 117 -34.95 -13.49 -8.10
CA GLU A 117 -35.70 -14.74 -8.43
C GLU A 117 -34.65 -15.64 -9.17
N LYS A 118 -34.06 -16.72 -8.63
CA LYS A 118 -34.54 -18.10 -8.26
C LYS A 118 -35.04 -18.95 -9.45
N ALA A 119 -34.76 -20.26 -9.60
CA ALA A 119 -34.19 -21.33 -8.72
C ALA A 119 -33.31 -22.33 -9.56
N GLU A 120 -32.25 -23.08 -9.12
CA GLU A 120 -32.03 -24.10 -8.04
C GLU A 120 -32.59 -25.53 -8.43
N VAL A 121 -31.87 -26.69 -8.53
CA VAL A 121 -30.42 -27.13 -8.46
C VAL A 121 -30.18 -28.57 -9.13
N GLU A 122 -29.22 -29.44 -8.71
CA GLU A 122 -29.00 -30.93 -8.94
C GLU A 122 -28.20 -31.50 -10.18
N THR A 123 -27.31 -32.55 -10.14
CA THR A 123 -26.57 -33.33 -9.08
C THR A 123 -25.38 -34.23 -9.62
N GLU A 124 -24.41 -34.53 -8.73
CA GLU A 124 -23.60 -35.79 -8.48
C GLU A 124 -22.59 -36.50 -9.46
N GLU A 125 -21.40 -36.76 -8.86
CA GLU A 125 -20.42 -37.90 -8.97
C GLU A 125 -19.36 -38.07 -10.12
N GLU A 126 -18.18 -38.58 -9.71
CA GLU A 126 -16.89 -38.74 -10.41
C GLU A 126 -16.35 -40.19 -10.19
N PRO A 127 -15.55 -40.82 -11.09
CA PRO A 127 -14.07 -40.80 -10.93
C PRO A 127 -13.20 -40.94 -12.22
N GLU A 128 -11.87 -40.81 -12.02
CA GLU A 128 -10.66 -40.89 -12.88
C GLU A 128 -10.65 -41.93 -14.05
N GLU A 129 -9.81 -41.88 -15.12
CA GLU A 129 -8.38 -41.49 -15.23
C GLU A 129 -7.88 -41.25 -16.72
N LYS A 130 -7.00 -40.25 -16.94
CA LYS A 130 -5.94 -40.03 -17.99
C LYS A 130 -6.11 -40.17 -19.54
N GLU A 131 -5.36 -39.27 -20.21
CA GLU A 131 -4.75 -39.26 -21.57
C GLU A 131 -5.51 -38.75 -22.83
N GLU A 132 -5.10 -37.52 -23.23
CA GLU A 132 -5.01 -36.88 -24.56
C GLU A 132 -6.18 -36.81 -25.59
N VAL A 133 -6.06 -35.78 -26.44
CA VAL A 133 -6.86 -35.43 -27.64
C VAL A 133 -8.15 -34.64 -27.40
N ALA A 134 -8.10 -33.34 -27.75
CA ALA A 134 -9.25 -32.45 -27.88
C ALA A 134 -10.28 -32.98 -28.91
N PRO A 135 -11.60 -32.84 -28.70
CA PRO A 135 -12.21 -31.51 -28.49
C PRO A 135 -13.31 -31.41 -27.40
N GLU A 136 -13.63 -30.16 -27.05
CA GLU A 136 -14.94 -29.68 -26.56
C GLU A 136 -15.60 -30.41 -25.36
N THR A 137 -15.44 -29.85 -24.16
CA THR A 137 -16.52 -29.14 -23.43
C THR A 137 -15.97 -28.47 -22.15
N ASP A 138 -15.18 -27.40 -22.30
CA ASP A 138 -14.72 -26.64 -21.14
C ASP A 138 -15.90 -25.88 -20.50
N LYS A 139 -16.15 -26.08 -19.20
CA LYS A 139 -17.08 -25.25 -18.44
C LYS A 139 -16.58 -23.80 -18.48
N GLU A 140 -17.33 -22.92 -19.14
CA GLU A 140 -17.01 -21.50 -19.21
C GLU A 140 -16.98 -20.86 -17.80
N VAL A 141 -16.09 -19.88 -17.61
CA VAL A 141 -15.90 -19.10 -16.36
C VAL A 141 -17.19 -18.43 -15.87
N SER A 142 -18.17 -18.27 -16.76
CA SER A 142 -19.52 -17.76 -16.49
C SER A 142 -20.28 -18.54 -15.41
N ASN A 143 -19.90 -19.79 -15.11
CA ASN A 143 -20.58 -20.63 -14.11
C ASN A 143 -19.95 -20.57 -12.69
N ILE A 144 -18.89 -19.79 -12.46
CA ILE A 144 -18.26 -19.70 -11.13
C ILE A 144 -19.15 -18.88 -10.18
N LYS A 145 -19.50 -19.47 -9.04
CA LYS A 145 -20.41 -18.89 -8.04
C LYS A 145 -19.90 -17.56 -7.45
N GLY A 146 -20.42 -16.45 -7.96
CA GLY A 146 -20.06 -15.09 -7.53
C GLY A 146 -19.15 -14.34 -8.51
N VAL A 147 -18.77 -14.97 -9.63
CA VAL A 147 -18.33 -14.26 -10.83
C VAL A 147 -19.56 -13.75 -11.57
N GLY A 148 -19.52 -12.50 -12.03
CA GLY A 148 -20.50 -11.96 -12.97
C GLY A 148 -19.75 -11.39 -14.18
N GLU A 149 -20.48 -11.00 -15.23
CA GLU A 149 -19.96 -10.59 -16.55
C GLU A 149 -18.69 -9.70 -16.47
N ALA A 150 -18.70 -8.64 -15.65
CA ALA A 150 -17.58 -7.69 -15.51
C ALA A 150 -16.36 -8.19 -14.67
N THR A 151 -16.47 -9.40 -14.11
CA THR A 151 -15.39 -10.15 -13.45
C THR A 151 -14.91 -11.27 -14.38
N GLU A 152 -15.84 -11.96 -15.05
CA GLU A 152 -15.57 -12.95 -16.10
C GLU A 152 -14.73 -12.35 -17.23
N GLU A 153 -15.10 -11.16 -17.73
CA GLU A 153 -14.36 -10.43 -18.77
C GLU A 153 -12.91 -10.17 -18.36
N LYS A 154 -12.63 -9.96 -17.06
CA LYS A 154 -11.28 -9.73 -16.54
C LYS A 154 -10.48 -11.02 -16.36
N LEU A 155 -11.14 -12.11 -15.99
CA LEU A 155 -10.54 -13.44 -15.92
C LEU A 155 -10.13 -13.88 -17.32
N ARG A 156 -11.06 -13.78 -18.30
CA ARG A 156 -10.83 -14.04 -19.72
C ARG A 156 -9.74 -13.14 -20.31
N ALA A 157 -9.76 -11.83 -20.03
CA ALA A 157 -8.71 -10.90 -20.49
C ALA A 157 -7.33 -11.15 -19.84
N ALA A 158 -7.28 -11.79 -18.68
CA ALA A 158 -6.04 -12.22 -18.02
C ALA A 158 -5.55 -13.62 -18.47
N GLY A 159 -6.23 -14.26 -19.42
CA GLY A 159 -5.90 -15.61 -19.92
C GLY A 159 -6.45 -16.77 -19.08
N TYR A 160 -7.28 -16.47 -18.08
CA TYR A 160 -7.98 -17.44 -17.24
C TYR A 160 -9.40 -17.61 -17.80
N ASP A 161 -9.48 -18.33 -18.91
CA ASP A 161 -10.65 -18.60 -19.74
C ASP A 161 -11.46 -19.85 -19.33
N THR A 162 -10.96 -20.61 -18.37
CA THR A 162 -11.43 -21.94 -17.95
C THR A 162 -11.31 -22.09 -16.43
N VAL A 163 -12.25 -22.80 -15.80
CA VAL A 163 -12.31 -22.95 -14.33
C VAL A 163 -11.04 -23.60 -13.78
N SER A 164 -10.50 -24.63 -14.43
CA SER A 164 -9.29 -25.34 -14.02
C SER A 164 -8.07 -24.40 -13.91
N LYS A 165 -7.88 -23.49 -14.88
CA LYS A 165 -6.80 -22.49 -14.82
C LYS A 165 -6.97 -21.49 -13.67
N ILE A 166 -8.20 -21.29 -13.18
CA ILE A 166 -8.49 -20.41 -12.04
C ILE A 166 -8.23 -21.16 -10.73
N ALA A 167 -8.65 -22.41 -10.62
CA ALA A 167 -8.42 -23.29 -9.47
C ALA A 167 -6.93 -23.51 -9.18
N GLU A 168 -6.13 -23.76 -10.22
CA GLU A 168 -4.67 -23.98 -10.12
C GLU A 168 -3.86 -22.68 -9.91
N ALA A 169 -4.45 -21.50 -10.09
CA ALA A 169 -3.74 -20.24 -10.02
C ALA A 169 -3.43 -19.82 -8.58
N GLU A 170 -2.21 -19.34 -8.33
CA GLU A 170 -1.92 -18.67 -7.06
C GLU A 170 -2.77 -17.40 -6.89
N SER A 171 -3.46 -17.30 -5.75
CA SER A 171 -4.37 -16.20 -5.43
C SER A 171 -3.75 -14.79 -5.52
N PHE A 172 -2.43 -14.69 -5.38
CA PHE A 172 -1.69 -13.45 -5.55
C PHE A 172 -1.51 -13.06 -7.03
N GLU A 173 -1.11 -14.01 -7.89
CA GLU A 173 -0.94 -13.76 -9.32
C GLU A 173 -2.26 -13.39 -10.00
N LEU A 174 -3.33 -14.13 -9.68
CA LEU A 174 -4.64 -13.91 -10.28
C LEU A 174 -5.19 -12.54 -9.88
N ALA A 175 -4.96 -12.07 -8.65
CA ALA A 175 -5.31 -10.70 -8.22
C ALA A 175 -4.55 -9.62 -8.98
N LEU A 176 -3.24 -9.80 -9.19
CA LEU A 176 -2.41 -8.85 -9.94
C LEU A 176 -2.83 -8.73 -11.42
N LYS A 177 -3.07 -9.86 -12.09
CA LYS A 177 -3.42 -9.90 -13.52
C LYS A 177 -4.84 -9.40 -13.80
N THR A 178 -5.81 -9.69 -12.92
CA THR A 178 -7.23 -9.31 -13.11
C THR A 178 -7.59 -7.94 -12.52
N GLY A 179 -6.75 -7.38 -11.64
CA GLY A 179 -7.07 -6.17 -10.89
C GLY A 179 -8.20 -6.34 -9.86
N LEU A 180 -8.53 -7.58 -9.50
CA LEU A 180 -9.50 -7.91 -8.45
C LEU A 180 -8.82 -7.87 -7.07
N SER A 181 -9.60 -7.69 -6.00
CA SER A 181 -9.03 -7.75 -4.65
C SER A 181 -8.77 -9.20 -4.23
N GLU A 182 -7.70 -9.44 -3.48
CA GLU A 182 -7.31 -10.79 -2.97
C GLU A 182 -8.48 -11.52 -2.29
N LYS A 183 -9.36 -10.81 -1.58
CA LYS A 183 -10.56 -11.39 -0.93
C LYS A 183 -11.69 -11.78 -1.88
N GLN A 184 -11.71 -11.22 -3.09
CA GLN A 184 -12.59 -11.66 -4.17
C GLN A 184 -11.94 -12.80 -4.93
N VAL A 185 -10.63 -12.72 -5.19
CA VAL A 185 -9.87 -13.77 -5.86
C VAL A 185 -9.85 -15.06 -5.06
N ALA A 186 -9.57 -15.02 -3.75
CA ALA A 186 -9.70 -16.18 -2.88
C ALA A 186 -11.09 -16.82 -3.04
N LYS A 187 -12.17 -16.03 -2.93
CA LYS A 187 -13.54 -16.54 -3.14
C LYS A 187 -13.83 -17.06 -4.55
N ILE A 188 -13.13 -16.60 -5.57
CA ILE A 188 -13.28 -17.05 -6.97
C ILE A 188 -12.48 -18.34 -7.19
N ILE A 189 -11.35 -18.52 -6.51
CA ILE A 189 -10.54 -19.74 -6.50
C ILE A 189 -11.22 -20.81 -5.64
N ASP A 190 -11.66 -20.46 -4.43
CA ASP A 190 -12.53 -21.29 -3.59
C ASP A 190 -13.77 -21.73 -4.40
N ALA A 191 -14.47 -20.79 -5.03
CA ALA A 191 -15.62 -21.09 -5.89
C ALA A 191 -15.27 -21.77 -7.24
N ALA A 192 -14.00 -21.84 -7.64
CA ALA A 192 -13.54 -22.61 -8.80
C ALA A 192 -13.15 -24.04 -8.41
N ASN A 193 -12.68 -24.23 -7.17
CA ASN A 193 -12.50 -25.53 -6.54
C ASN A 193 -13.84 -26.18 -6.13
N ASP A 194 -14.89 -25.36 -5.93
CA ASP A 194 -16.27 -25.78 -5.61
C ASP A 194 -17.17 -26.02 -6.87
N VAL A 195 -16.65 -26.06 -8.12
CA VAL A 195 -17.42 -26.03 -9.40
C VAL A 195 -17.08 -27.15 -10.39
#